data_AF-A0AA40MJB1-F1
#
_entry.id   AF-A0AA40MJB1-F1
#
_cell.length_a   1.000
_cell.length_b   1.000
_cell.length_c   1.000
_cell.angle_alpha   90.00
_cell.angle_beta   90.00
_cell.angle_gamma   90.00
#
_symmetry.space_group_name_H-M   'P 1'
#
loop_
_entity.id
_entity.type
_entity.pdbx_description
1 polymer ?
#
loop_
_entity_poly.entity_id
_entity_poly.type
_entity_poly.pdbx_seq_one_letter_code
_entity_poly.pdbx_strand_id
1 'polypeptide(L)'
;FLPDKAIDLVDEAGSRLRMQVDSKPEELDNVDREIVRLKIEGEALKKETDSASRDRLQRLEKEPADLEGESATITARWKAEKDKLGAAAELKRKLDEGRIGLAAAQRQGQYQRAGELAYGVIPGLEKQLAELEAAAENAVARDGMVEE
;
A
#
# COMPACT_ATOMS: atom_id res chain seq x y z
N PHE A 1 1.46 17.59 34.42
CA PHE A 1 2.11 16.63 33.50
C PHE A 1 1.12 16.34 32.39
N LEU A 2 1.36 16.88 31.19
CA LEU A 2 0.34 16.99 30.14
C LEU A 2 0.28 15.70 29.29
N PRO A 3 -0.91 15.10 29.11
CA PRO A 3 -1.14 14.01 28.16
C PRO A 3 -1.12 14.46 26.67
N ASP A 4 -1.04 15.77 26.41
CA ASP A 4 -1.10 16.37 25.07
C ASP A 4 0.10 16.02 24.18
N LYS A 5 1.34 16.10 24.72
CA LYS A 5 2.57 15.81 23.94
C LYS A 5 2.71 14.34 23.55
N ALA A 6 2.08 13.44 24.28
CA ALA A 6 2.10 12.01 23.94
C ALA A 6 1.18 11.73 22.74
N ILE A 7 0.09 12.48 22.59
CA ILE A 7 -0.85 12.37 21.47
C ILE A 7 -0.21 12.96 20.20
N ASP A 8 0.43 14.14 20.28
CA ASP A 8 1.11 14.77 19.14
C ASP A 8 2.22 13.88 18.54
N LEU A 9 3.01 13.21 19.38
CA LEU A 9 4.11 12.35 18.92
C LEU A 9 3.58 11.10 18.19
N VAL A 10 2.46 10.54 18.65
CA VAL A 10 1.80 9.39 18.03
C VAL A 10 1.14 9.79 16.72
N ASP A 11 0.51 10.97 16.64
CA ASP A 11 -0.07 11.51 15.41
C ASP A 11 0.99 11.87 14.36
N GLU A 12 2.15 12.40 14.78
CA GLU A 12 3.27 12.71 13.87
C GLU A 12 3.93 11.44 13.33
N ALA A 13 4.11 10.40 14.18
CA ALA A 13 4.61 9.09 13.77
C ALA A 13 3.63 8.37 12.83
N GLY A 14 2.33 8.43 13.14
CA GLY A 14 1.27 7.86 12.29
C GLY A 14 1.15 8.55 10.94
N SER A 15 1.36 9.87 10.88
CA SER A 15 1.33 10.65 9.64
C SER A 15 2.55 10.37 8.76
N ARG A 16 3.75 10.26 9.35
CA ARG A 16 4.97 9.85 8.60
C ARG A 16 4.82 8.45 8.01
N LEU A 17 4.35 7.48 8.80
CA LEU A 17 4.15 6.11 8.33
C LEU A 17 3.13 6.07 7.18
N ARG A 18 2.03 6.82 7.29
CA ARG A 18 1.02 6.92 6.23
C ARG A 18 1.59 7.52 4.95
N MET A 19 2.40 8.58 5.04
CA MET A 19 3.07 9.16 3.86
C MET A 19 4.04 8.19 3.19
N GLN A 20 4.80 7.41 3.98
CA GLN A 20 5.72 6.39 3.44
C GLN A 20 4.95 5.28 2.71
N VAL A 21 3.85 4.79 3.29
CA VAL A 21 2.96 3.81 2.67
C VAL A 21 2.30 4.32 1.39
N ASP A 22 1.89 5.60 1.38
CA ASP A 22 1.23 6.19 0.22
C ASP A 22 2.19 6.52 -0.93
N SER A 23 3.48 6.70 -0.60
CA SER A 23 4.53 6.97 -1.57
C SER A 23 4.96 5.70 -2.32
N LYS A 24 5.43 5.91 -3.55
CA LYS A 24 6.00 4.84 -4.37
C LYS A 24 7.28 4.30 -3.71
N PRO A 25 7.50 2.97 -3.65
CA PRO A 25 8.73 2.41 -3.11
C PRO A 25 9.96 2.98 -3.83
N GLU A 26 11.03 3.28 -3.08
CA GLU A 26 12.27 3.83 -3.64
C GLU A 26 12.88 2.89 -4.68
N GLU A 27 12.83 1.58 -4.43
CA GLU A 27 13.24 0.53 -5.37
C GLU A 27 12.47 0.64 -6.70
N LEU A 28 11.15 0.81 -6.65
CA LEU A 28 10.33 0.96 -7.86
C LEU A 28 10.63 2.28 -8.59
N ASP A 29 10.91 3.36 -7.86
CA ASP A 29 11.29 4.63 -8.49
C ASP A 29 12.65 4.53 -9.18
N ASN A 30 13.61 3.84 -8.58
CA ASN A 30 14.93 3.62 -9.15
C ASN A 30 14.86 2.78 -10.43
N VAL A 31 14.14 1.66 -10.39
CA VAL A 31 13.95 0.80 -11.58
C VAL A 31 13.27 1.57 -12.71
N ASP A 32 12.20 2.31 -12.42
CA ASP A 32 11.50 3.09 -13.45
C ASP A 32 12.36 4.20 -14.05
N ARG A 33 13.18 4.88 -13.25
CA ARG A 33 14.14 5.88 -13.76
C ARG A 33 15.18 5.25 -14.68
N GLU A 34 15.67 4.06 -14.34
CA GLU A 34 16.67 3.37 -15.15
C GLU A 34 16.06 2.89 -16.48
N ILE A 35 14.83 2.36 -16.46
CA ILE A 35 14.07 2.04 -17.68
C ILE A 35 13.95 3.26 -18.59
N VAL A 36 13.57 4.42 -18.04
CA VAL A 36 13.45 5.67 -18.81
C VAL A 36 14.80 6.10 -19.37
N ARG A 37 15.86 6.04 -18.58
CA ARG A 37 17.23 6.35 -19.03
C ARG A 37 17.64 5.47 -20.21
N LEU A 38 17.47 4.16 -20.09
CA LEU A 38 17.83 3.20 -21.14
C LEU A 38 17.01 3.43 -22.41
N LYS A 39 15.70 3.71 -22.30
CA LYS A 39 14.86 4.05 -23.45
C LYS A 39 15.35 5.32 -24.17
N ILE A 40 15.71 6.36 -23.42
CA ILE A 40 16.26 7.60 -23.99
C ILE A 40 17.60 7.33 -24.69
N GLU A 41 18.49 6.56 -24.07
CA GLU A 41 19.78 6.18 -24.65
C GLU A 41 19.58 5.37 -25.94
N GLY A 42 18.66 4.40 -25.94
CA GLY A 42 18.29 3.63 -27.13
C GLY A 42 17.78 4.52 -28.27
N GLU A 43 16.88 5.47 -27.99
CA GLU A 43 16.37 6.41 -28.99
C GLU A 43 17.44 7.38 -29.52
N ALA A 44 18.44 7.73 -28.70
CA ALA A 44 19.59 8.51 -29.15
C ALA A 44 20.49 7.69 -30.08
N LEU A 45 20.81 6.45 -29.72
CA LEU A 45 21.65 5.55 -30.51
C LEU A 45 21.02 5.18 -31.87
N LYS A 46 19.68 5.12 -31.96
CA LYS A 46 18.97 4.92 -33.24
C LYS A 46 19.23 6.02 -34.27
N LYS A 47 19.63 7.23 -33.84
CA LYS A 47 19.95 8.35 -34.74
C LYS A 47 21.41 8.32 -35.22
N GLU A 48 22.24 7.48 -34.62
CA GLU A 48 23.63 7.31 -35.01
C GLU A 48 23.78 6.21 -36.08
N THR A 49 24.84 6.30 -36.88
CA THR A 49 25.02 5.43 -38.07
C THR A 49 26.28 4.59 -38.04
N ASP A 50 27.14 4.77 -37.02
CA ASP A 50 28.37 4.02 -36.87
C ASP A 50 28.13 2.60 -36.33
N SER A 51 29.09 1.72 -36.58
CA SER A 51 28.99 0.31 -36.19
C SER A 51 28.98 0.09 -34.68
N ALA A 52 29.69 0.93 -33.91
CA ALA A 52 29.78 0.79 -32.45
C ALA A 52 28.44 1.15 -31.78
N SER A 53 27.75 2.17 -32.27
CA SER A 53 26.42 2.57 -31.78
C SER A 53 25.34 1.55 -32.12
N ARG A 54 25.43 0.86 -33.27
CA ARG A 54 24.54 -0.27 -33.60
C ARG A 54 24.74 -1.48 -32.69
N ASP A 55 25.99 -1.83 -32.41
CA ASP A 55 26.32 -2.92 -31.49
C ASP A 55 25.89 -2.61 -30.05
N ARG A 56 26.02 -1.35 -29.62
CA ARG A 56 25.55 -0.88 -28.31
C ARG A 56 24.02 -0.91 -28.22
N LEU A 57 23.32 -0.44 -29.26
CA LEU A 57 21.85 -0.48 -29.34
C LEU A 57 21.31 -1.91 -29.18
N GLN A 58 21.89 -2.90 -29.87
CA GLN A 58 21.44 -4.30 -29.76
C GLN A 58 21.57 -4.89 -28.36
N ARG A 59 22.57 -4.43 -27.57
CA ARG A 59 22.72 -4.85 -26.17
C ARG A 59 21.71 -4.13 -25.30
N LEU A 60 21.56 -2.83 -25.52
CA LEU A 60 20.73 -1.94 -24.74
C LEU A 60 19.23 -2.15 -24.96
N GLU A 61 18.81 -2.73 -26.08
CA GLU A 61 17.39 -3.08 -26.31
C GLU A 61 16.91 -4.29 -25.50
N LYS A 62 17.81 -5.11 -24.93
CA LYS A 62 17.44 -6.31 -24.16
C LYS A 62 17.22 -6.01 -22.68
N GLU A 63 17.99 -5.09 -22.12
CA GLU A 63 18.03 -4.74 -20.70
C GLU A 63 16.72 -4.09 -20.17
N PRO A 64 15.99 -3.26 -20.94
CA PRO A 64 14.73 -2.67 -20.51
C PRO A 64 13.64 -3.71 -20.25
N ALA A 65 13.62 -4.82 -21.00
CA ALA A 65 12.59 -5.84 -20.84
C ALA A 65 12.71 -6.57 -19.49
N ASP A 66 13.93 -6.83 -19.04
CA ASP A 66 14.19 -7.45 -17.75
C ASP A 66 13.79 -6.51 -16.59
N LEU A 67 14.20 -5.24 -16.67
CA LEU A 67 13.82 -4.22 -15.68
C LEU A 67 12.32 -3.92 -15.67
N GLU A 68 11.64 -3.96 -16.82
CA GLU A 68 10.18 -3.84 -16.88
C GLU A 68 9.48 -4.99 -16.15
N GLY A 69 10.02 -6.22 -16.22
CA GLY A 69 9.51 -7.37 -15.46
C GLY A 69 9.69 -7.20 -13.95
N GLU A 70 10.85 -6.67 -13.53
CA GLU A 70 11.13 -6.35 -12.13
C GLU A 70 10.21 -5.24 -11.61
N SER A 71 10.10 -4.12 -12.35
CA SER A 71 9.17 -3.01 -12.04
C SER A 71 7.72 -3.50 -11.92
N ALA A 72 7.26 -4.35 -12.83
CA ALA A 72 5.92 -4.92 -12.77
C ALA A 72 5.70 -5.77 -11.52
N THR A 73 6.71 -6.54 -11.11
CA THR A 73 6.66 -7.39 -9.92
C THR A 73 6.57 -6.56 -8.64
N ILE A 74 7.45 -5.55 -8.51
CA ILE A 74 7.45 -4.65 -7.36
C ILE A 74 6.14 -3.84 -7.30
N THR A 75 5.67 -3.34 -8.45
CA THR A 75 4.39 -2.62 -8.56
C THR A 75 3.22 -3.49 -8.09
N ALA A 76 3.18 -4.76 -8.50
CA ALA A 76 2.10 -5.67 -8.11
C ALA A 76 2.08 -5.92 -6.60
N ARG A 77 3.26 -6.10 -5.98
CA ARG A 77 3.39 -6.26 -4.52
C ARG A 77 2.94 -5.00 -3.79
N TRP A 78 3.47 -3.84 -4.17
CA TRP A 78 3.13 -2.56 -3.55
C TRP A 78 1.63 -2.26 -3.66
N LYS A 79 1.02 -2.48 -4.82
CA LYS A 79 -0.42 -2.29 -5.00
C LYS A 79 -1.24 -3.23 -4.11
N ALA A 80 -0.85 -4.49 -4.01
CA ALA A 80 -1.52 -5.45 -3.13
C ALA A 80 -1.42 -5.05 -1.66
N GLU A 81 -0.28 -4.52 -1.21
CA GLU A 81 -0.12 -3.99 0.15
C GLU A 81 -0.98 -2.74 0.39
N LYS A 82 -0.97 -1.80 -0.55
CA LYS A 82 -1.77 -0.58 -0.47
C LYS A 82 -3.26 -0.89 -0.41
N ASP A 83 -3.74 -1.83 -1.24
CA ASP A 83 -5.13 -2.26 -1.25
C ASP A 83 -5.53 -2.90 0.09
N LYS A 84 -4.66 -3.71 0.69
CA LYS A 84 -4.89 -4.29 2.03
C LYS A 84 -4.98 -3.21 3.11
N LEU A 85 -4.07 -2.25 3.11
CA LEU A 85 -4.06 -1.14 4.08
C LEU A 85 -5.30 -0.25 3.91
N GLY A 86 -5.69 0.03 2.68
CA GLY A 86 -6.93 0.76 2.37
C GLY A 86 -8.18 0.02 2.86
N ALA A 87 -8.25 -1.30 2.66
CA ALA A 87 -9.35 -2.11 3.15
C ALA A 87 -9.45 -2.13 4.68
N ALA A 88 -8.31 -2.22 5.39
CA ALA A 88 -8.28 -2.14 6.86
C ALA A 88 -8.75 -0.77 7.37
N ALA A 89 -8.28 0.32 6.75
CA ALA A 89 -8.66 1.67 7.10
C ALA A 89 -10.16 1.92 6.88
N GLU A 90 -10.72 1.42 5.77
CA GLU A 90 -12.14 1.55 5.47
C GLU A 90 -13.01 0.74 6.44
N LEU A 91 -12.58 -0.46 6.84
CA LEU A 91 -13.26 -1.25 7.87
C LEU A 91 -13.26 -0.53 9.23
N LYS A 92 -12.12 0.04 9.65
CA LYS A 92 -12.02 0.84 10.88
C LYS A 92 -12.97 2.05 10.83
N ARG A 93 -13.00 2.77 9.70
CA ARG A 93 -13.90 3.90 9.48
C ARG A 93 -15.38 3.50 9.61
N LYS A 94 -15.80 2.42 8.95
CA LYS A 94 -17.18 1.89 9.05
C LYS A 94 -17.55 1.45 10.46
N LEU A 95 -16.60 0.91 11.19
CA LEU A 95 -16.78 0.44 12.55
C LEU A 95 -16.95 1.61 13.53
N ASP A 96 -16.18 2.68 13.36
CA ASP A 96 -16.37 3.92 14.10
C ASP A 96 -17.72 4.59 13.78
N GLU A 97 -18.10 4.65 12.50
CA GLU A 97 -19.43 5.11 12.07
C GLU A 97 -20.55 4.27 12.69
N GLY A 98 -20.39 2.94 12.72
CA GLY A 98 -21.33 2.02 13.36
C GLY A 98 -21.48 2.28 14.84
N ARG A 99 -20.37 2.51 15.57
CA ARG A 99 -20.37 2.84 17.00
C ARG A 99 -21.03 4.18 17.29
N ILE A 100 -20.74 5.21 16.49
CA ILE A 100 -21.40 6.52 16.59
C ILE A 100 -22.90 6.37 16.32
N GLY A 101 -23.25 5.63 15.26
CA GLY A 101 -24.64 5.35 14.89
C GLY A 101 -25.41 4.60 15.98
N LEU A 102 -24.77 3.64 16.65
CA LEU A 102 -25.35 2.90 17.77
C LEU A 102 -25.67 3.84 18.94
N ALA A 103 -24.71 4.67 19.34
CA ALA A 103 -24.92 5.64 20.42
C ALA A 103 -26.03 6.65 20.07
N ALA A 104 -26.10 7.10 18.82
CA ALA A 104 -27.17 7.97 18.35
C ALA A 104 -28.55 7.28 18.38
N ALA A 105 -28.63 6.04 17.89
CA ALA A 105 -29.87 5.25 17.89
C ALA A 105 -30.39 4.99 19.30
N GLN A 106 -29.49 4.68 20.25
CA GLN A 106 -29.83 4.52 21.67
C GLN A 106 -30.41 5.80 22.28
N ARG A 107 -29.78 6.96 22.03
CA ARG A 107 -30.28 8.26 22.52
C ARG A 107 -31.64 8.64 21.94
N GLN A 108 -31.90 8.24 20.70
CA GLN A 108 -33.16 8.53 19.99
C GLN A 108 -34.27 7.50 20.26
N GLY A 109 -34.01 6.48 21.09
CA GLY A 109 -34.98 5.41 21.37
C GLY A 109 -35.23 4.47 20.18
N GLN A 110 -34.36 4.48 19.16
CA GLN A 110 -34.46 3.61 17.98
C GLN A 110 -33.89 2.21 18.29
N TYR A 111 -34.54 1.48 19.20
CA TYR A 111 -34.01 0.22 19.74
C TYR A 111 -33.83 -0.88 18.69
N GLN A 112 -34.67 -0.91 17.64
CA GLN A 112 -34.50 -1.86 16.54
C GLN A 112 -33.18 -1.63 15.78
N ARG A 113 -32.92 -0.37 15.37
CA ARG A 113 -31.68 0.02 14.70
C ARG A 113 -30.45 -0.16 15.60
N ALA A 114 -30.59 0.14 16.89
CA ALA A 114 -29.54 -0.10 17.87
C ALA A 114 -29.21 -1.60 17.99
N GLY A 115 -30.22 -2.47 18.00
CA GLY A 115 -30.03 -3.93 18.00
C GLY A 115 -29.32 -4.44 16.75
N GLU A 116 -29.73 -3.98 15.57
CA GLU A 116 -29.10 -4.34 14.29
C GLU A 116 -27.62 -3.92 14.24
N LEU A 117 -27.30 -2.72 14.72
CA LEU A 117 -25.91 -2.24 14.77
C LEU A 117 -25.08 -3.01 15.80
N ALA A 118 -25.61 -3.20 17.02
CA ALA A 118 -24.88 -3.82 18.12
C ALA A 118 -24.61 -5.33 17.91
N TYR A 119 -25.56 -6.06 17.31
CA TYR A 119 -25.47 -7.51 17.20
C TYR A 119 -25.27 -8.03 15.78
N GLY A 120 -25.41 -7.19 14.76
CA GLY A 120 -25.21 -7.56 13.35
C GLY A 120 -24.00 -6.86 12.74
N VAL A 121 -24.11 -5.55 12.56
CA VAL A 121 -23.15 -4.79 11.76
C VAL A 121 -21.79 -4.65 12.44
N ILE A 122 -21.75 -4.18 13.69
CA ILE A 122 -20.48 -3.93 14.39
C ILE A 122 -19.70 -5.23 14.60
N PRO A 123 -20.28 -6.32 15.11
CA PRO A 123 -19.55 -7.59 15.27
C PRO A 123 -19.06 -8.16 13.93
N GLY A 124 -19.84 -7.98 12.85
CA GLY A 124 -19.43 -8.38 11.50
C GLY A 124 -18.20 -7.63 11.01
N LEU A 125 -18.18 -6.31 11.20
CA LEU A 125 -17.04 -5.46 10.85
C LEU A 125 -15.81 -5.76 11.72
N GLU A 126 -15.99 -5.99 13.03
CA GLU A 126 -14.92 -6.39 13.95
C GLU A 126 -14.28 -7.72 13.51
N LYS A 127 -15.10 -8.69 13.12
CA LYS A 127 -14.62 -9.98 12.61
C LYS A 127 -13.84 -9.82 11.30
N GLN A 128 -14.37 -9.06 10.35
CA GLN A 128 -13.69 -8.80 9.07
C GLN A 128 -12.35 -8.10 9.27
N LEU A 129 -12.29 -7.14 10.19
CA LEU A 129 -11.06 -6.44 10.50
C LEU A 129 -10.02 -7.39 11.13
N ALA A 130 -10.43 -8.22 12.08
CA ALA A 130 -9.56 -9.21 12.71
C ALA A 130 -9.03 -10.25 11.72
N GLU A 131 -9.86 -10.71 10.76
CA GLU A 131 -9.42 -11.62 9.70
C GLU A 131 -8.37 -10.96 8.78
N LEU A 132 -8.55 -9.69 8.44
CA LEU A 132 -7.62 -8.94 7.61
C LEU A 132 -6.29 -8.70 8.34
N GLU A 133 -6.34 -8.30 9.62
CA GLU A 133 -5.15 -8.10 10.46
C GLU A 133 -4.38 -9.42 10.67
N ALA A 134 -5.07 -10.54 10.93
CA ALA A 134 -4.46 -11.85 11.04
C ALA A 134 -3.83 -12.33 9.70
N ALA A 135 -4.46 -12.02 8.57
CA ALA A 135 -3.88 -12.32 7.25
C ALA A 135 -2.62 -11.49 6.97
N ALA A 136 -2.56 -10.24 7.45
CA ALA A 136 -1.38 -9.39 7.34
C ALA A 136 -0.23 -9.91 8.22
N GLU A 137 -0.51 -10.30 9.47
CA GLU A 137 0.48 -10.84 10.40
C GLU A 137 1.10 -12.15 9.89
N ASN A 138 0.29 -13.04 9.31
CA ASN A 138 0.76 -14.26 8.65
C ASN A 138 1.60 -14.00 7.39
N ALA A 139 1.37 -12.88 6.69
CA ALA A 139 2.17 -12.53 5.52
C ALA A 139 3.56 -12.03 5.95
N VAL A 140 3.64 -11.19 6.98
CA VAL A 140 4.90 -10.68 7.54
C VAL A 140 5.74 -11.81 8.14
N ALA A 141 5.11 -12.76 8.84
CA ALA A 141 5.81 -13.93 9.40
C ALA A 141 6.41 -14.85 8.31
N ARG A 142 5.78 -14.90 7.12
CA ARG A 142 6.29 -15.68 6.00
C ARG A 142 7.45 -15.01 5.29
N ASP A 143 7.42 -13.68 5.14
CA ASP A 143 8.51 -12.93 4.50
C ASP A 143 9.77 -12.90 5.39
N GLY A 144 9.60 -12.78 6.71
CA GLY A 144 10.71 -12.83 7.67
C GLY A 144 11.36 -14.21 7.85
N MET A 145 10.75 -15.28 7.35
CA MET A 145 11.32 -16.64 7.36
C MET A 145 12.16 -16.97 6.10
N VAL A 146 12.27 -16.05 5.13
CA VAL A 146 13.02 -16.27 3.88
C VAL A 146 14.47 -15.74 3.97
N GLU A 147 14.88 -15.16 5.10
CA GLU A 147 16.27 -14.80 5.38
C GLU A 147 16.95 -15.81 6.32
N GLU A 148 17.28 -17.02 5.84
CA GLU A 148 18.40 -17.86 6.33
C GLU A 148 19.01 -18.69 5.19
#